data_AF-A0A5C8PSP6-F1
#
_entry.id   AF-A0A5C8PSP6-F1
#
_cell.length_a   1.000
_cell.length_b   1.000
_cell.length_c   1.000
_cell.angle_alpha   90.00
_cell.angle_beta   90.00
_cell.angle_gamma   90.00
#
_symmetry.space_group_name_H-M   'P 1'
#
loop_
_entity.id
_entity.type
_entity.pdbx_description
1 polymer ?
#
loop_
_entity_poly.entity_id
_entity_poly.type
_entity_poly.pdbx_seq_one_letter_code
_entity_poly.pdbx_strand_id
1 'polypeptide(L)'
;MVQVFTYVVSGRTQAALSAALLMVATGIGHPAMAQTADPTVAEAVKQFNLSSTCKRTYEKYLKGGAIRAFATNRRGQCGYAANYRTPEAAQVAAIGFCQRGNIEGCTVVATFAGTAAINRAGSEAQGRIAWPPDVPSDEPADGAAAGVSGMCRELYDTYLLGAPNRAFARSGDGKCGYATGHRTVGEARRAAIEQCGKLARTGCEVIAAAEPAVTPDGLLTAIQPLSLDPLFRLHGPSRASGAIIWSHGRGATPDGRRADRRAAPTATIMRTLGNAGWDVYRAERAPLDDTNGWGTAALTLGIEKLRALGYSRIIVAGQSAGAWISLQAMDRIEGLYAVVALSPATHGNRTVRTTQRATALREFDELLSRRRSPGTRVVIALFDNDDYDPDPAERVRIARSRAESPGIPLLLIDHPTGLSGHTAGTELPMAQRFAACLRDFMTRPSAPAGVATCS
;
A
#
# COMPACT_ATOMS: atom_id res chain seq x y z
N MET A 1 -21.34 -3.89 -54.73
CA MET A 1 -20.84 -2.58 -55.20
C MET A 1 -20.49 -1.77 -53.96
N VAL A 2 -19.26 -1.90 -53.45
CA VAL A 2 -18.82 -1.33 -52.17
C VAL A 2 -17.81 -0.24 -52.49
N GLN A 3 -18.15 1.03 -52.23
CA GLN A 3 -17.24 2.16 -52.34
C GLN A 3 -16.35 2.21 -51.10
N VAL A 4 -15.05 2.06 -51.29
CA VAL A 4 -14.03 2.30 -50.28
C VAL A 4 -13.54 3.74 -50.46
N PHE A 5 -13.80 4.61 -49.48
CA PHE A 5 -13.20 5.94 -49.42
C PHE A 5 -11.84 5.85 -48.71
N THR A 6 -10.77 6.14 -49.45
CA THR A 6 -9.43 6.34 -48.92
C THR A 6 -9.28 7.81 -48.52
N TYR A 7 -9.19 8.10 -47.22
CA TYR A 7 -8.80 9.43 -46.76
C TYR A 7 -7.28 9.52 -46.67
N VAL A 8 -6.68 10.34 -47.54
CA VAL A 8 -5.28 10.77 -47.43
C VAL A 8 -5.24 11.95 -46.46
N VAL A 9 -4.74 11.71 -45.25
CA VAL A 9 -4.47 12.79 -44.27
C VAL A 9 -3.04 13.28 -44.48
N SER A 10 -2.89 14.53 -44.91
CA SER A 10 -1.60 15.18 -45.17
C SER A 10 -0.79 15.41 -43.88
N GLY A 11 0.47 14.98 -43.89
CA GLY A 11 1.39 14.92 -42.74
C GLY A 11 1.95 16.25 -42.20
N ARG A 12 1.12 17.27 -41.97
CA ARG A 12 1.55 18.51 -41.28
C ARG A 12 0.75 18.87 -40.01
N THR A 13 -0.29 18.12 -39.67
CA THR A 13 -1.11 18.37 -38.46
C THR A 13 -0.86 17.40 -37.30
N GLN A 14 -0.11 16.30 -37.50
CA GLN A 14 0.23 15.36 -36.41
C GLN A 14 1.34 15.87 -35.48
N ALA A 15 2.28 16.68 -35.95
CA ALA A 15 3.35 17.21 -35.08
C ALA A 15 2.85 18.24 -34.05
N ALA A 16 1.81 19.00 -34.39
CA ALA A 16 1.23 19.99 -33.47
C ALA A 16 0.31 19.35 -32.41
N LEU A 17 -0.41 18.26 -32.75
CA LEU A 17 -1.23 17.54 -31.77
C LEU A 17 -0.39 16.67 -30.82
N SER A 18 0.74 16.11 -31.26
CA SER A 18 1.64 15.36 -30.37
C SER A 18 2.38 16.24 -29.36
N ALA A 19 2.66 17.50 -29.71
CA ALA A 19 3.26 18.47 -28.76
C ALA A 19 2.22 19.02 -27.76
N ALA A 20 0.96 19.17 -28.16
CA ALA A 20 -0.11 19.61 -27.27
C ALA A 20 -0.58 18.51 -26.29
N LEU A 21 -0.54 17.23 -26.70
CA LEU A 21 -0.86 16.10 -25.79
C LEU A 21 0.26 15.81 -24.77
N LEU A 22 1.51 16.18 -25.05
CA LEU A 22 2.61 15.99 -24.09
C LEU A 22 2.64 17.05 -22.97
N MET A 23 2.01 18.22 -23.15
CA MET A 23 2.02 19.29 -22.15
C MET A 23 0.86 19.25 -21.15
N VAL A 24 -0.12 18.36 -21.30
CA VAL A 24 -1.24 18.21 -20.34
C VAL A 24 -0.99 17.11 -19.31
N ALA A 25 0.02 16.24 -19.51
CA ALA A 25 0.36 15.16 -18.59
C ALA A 25 1.31 15.56 -17.44
N THR A 26 1.87 16.77 -17.42
CA THR A 26 2.84 17.23 -16.39
C THR A 26 2.19 17.83 -15.15
N GLY A 27 0.86 17.81 -15.04
CA GLY A 27 0.12 18.31 -13.88
C GLY A 27 0.19 17.42 -12.63
N ILE A 28 1.13 16.47 -12.56
CA ILE A 28 1.49 15.77 -11.33
C ILE A 28 2.52 16.66 -10.62
N GLY A 29 2.04 17.42 -9.62
CA GLY A 29 2.91 18.22 -8.78
C GLY A 29 4.03 17.35 -8.24
N HIS A 30 5.28 17.75 -8.49
CA HIS A 30 6.41 17.10 -7.83
C HIS A 30 6.23 17.31 -6.32
N PRO A 31 6.49 16.29 -5.48
CA PRO A 31 6.39 16.47 -4.05
C PRO A 31 7.25 17.68 -3.64
N ALA A 32 6.65 18.62 -2.90
CA ALA A 32 7.36 19.84 -2.53
C ALA A 32 8.64 19.49 -1.77
N MET A 33 9.79 19.82 -2.35
CA MET A 33 11.06 19.78 -1.63
C MET A 33 11.03 20.83 -0.53
N ALA A 34 11.73 20.57 0.57
CA ALA A 34 11.91 21.56 1.62
C ALA A 34 12.59 22.80 1.01
N GLN A 35 11.91 23.95 1.06
CA GLN A 35 12.42 25.19 0.49
C GLN A 35 13.28 25.92 1.53
N THR A 36 14.33 26.61 1.05
CA THR A 36 15.18 27.46 1.90
C THR A 36 14.48 28.77 2.28
N ALA A 37 13.52 29.21 1.46
CA ALA A 37 12.65 30.34 1.71
C ALA A 37 11.26 30.06 1.11
N ASP A 38 10.21 30.54 1.78
CA ASP A 38 8.85 30.46 1.26
C ASP A 38 8.62 31.54 0.19
N PRO A 39 7.88 31.27 -0.89
CA PRO A 39 7.48 32.30 -1.83
C PRO A 39 6.62 33.35 -1.13
N THR A 40 6.71 34.59 -1.60
CA THR A 40 5.80 35.65 -1.15
C THR A 40 4.35 35.27 -1.45
N VAL A 41 3.39 35.90 -0.76
CA VAL A 41 1.95 35.62 -0.99
C VAL A 41 1.56 35.82 -2.45
N ALA A 42 2.10 36.85 -3.11
CA ALA A 42 1.81 37.14 -4.52
C ALA A 42 2.34 36.03 -5.45
N GLU A 43 3.55 35.56 -5.22
CA GLU A 43 4.15 34.44 -5.95
C GLU A 43 3.38 33.15 -5.71
N ALA A 44 3.05 32.83 -4.46
CA ALA A 44 2.30 31.64 -4.08
C ALA A 44 0.90 31.61 -4.71
N VAL A 45 0.20 32.75 -4.77
CA VAL A 45 -1.12 32.85 -5.45
C VAL A 45 -0.99 32.48 -6.92
N LYS A 46 0.05 32.97 -7.61
CA LYS A 46 0.30 32.66 -9.03
C LYS A 46 0.75 31.21 -9.22
N GLN A 47 1.69 30.75 -8.40
CA GLN A 47 2.32 29.44 -8.52
C GLN A 47 1.36 28.29 -8.18
N PHE A 48 0.56 28.44 -7.14
CA PHE A 48 -0.32 27.39 -6.63
C PHE A 48 -1.80 27.62 -6.98
N ASN A 49 -2.11 28.67 -7.75
CA ASN A 49 -3.47 29.06 -8.11
C ASN A 49 -4.41 29.20 -6.89
N LEU A 50 -3.97 29.94 -5.87
CA LEU A 50 -4.68 30.01 -4.59
C LEU A 50 -5.98 30.83 -4.70
N SER A 51 -7.07 30.26 -4.18
CA SER A 51 -8.32 31.00 -3.95
C SER A 51 -8.12 32.15 -2.94
N SER A 52 -9.05 33.11 -2.88
CA SER A 52 -8.98 34.20 -1.89
C SER A 52 -8.96 33.70 -0.44
N THR A 53 -9.69 32.61 -0.17
CA THR A 53 -9.64 31.91 1.12
C THR A 53 -8.27 31.28 1.35
N CYS A 54 -7.71 30.60 0.35
CA CYS A 54 -6.39 29.98 0.49
C CYS A 54 -5.24 30.95 0.58
N LYS A 55 -5.35 32.14 -0.04
CA LYS A 55 -4.43 33.26 0.17
C LYS A 55 -4.35 33.63 1.66
N ARG A 56 -5.49 33.83 2.33
CA ARG A 56 -5.52 34.13 3.78
C ARG A 56 -4.97 32.98 4.63
N THR A 57 -5.24 31.74 4.26
CA THR A 57 -4.66 30.56 4.92
C THR A 57 -3.15 30.51 4.74
N TYR A 58 -2.65 30.86 3.55
CA TYR A 58 -1.22 30.91 3.25
C TYR A 58 -0.50 32.02 4.03
N GLU A 59 -1.12 33.18 4.18
CA GLU A 59 -0.61 34.26 5.06
C GLU A 59 -0.44 33.78 6.52
N LYS A 60 -1.32 32.91 7.02
CA LYS A 60 -1.17 32.29 8.35
C LYS A 60 -0.05 31.25 8.36
N TYR A 61 0.11 30.48 7.29
CA TYR A 61 1.21 29.55 7.12
C TYR A 61 2.56 30.26 7.23
N LEU A 62 2.76 31.38 6.53
CA LEU A 62 4.01 32.15 6.58
C LEU A 62 4.36 32.66 7.99
N LYS A 63 3.35 32.85 8.85
CA LYS A 63 3.52 33.25 10.27
C LYS A 63 3.73 32.06 11.21
N GLY A 64 3.62 30.83 10.72
CA GLY A 64 3.83 29.61 11.50
C GLY A 64 5.31 29.41 11.89
N GLY A 65 5.58 28.58 12.90
CA GLY A 65 6.94 28.32 13.36
C GLY A 65 7.83 27.60 12.34
N ALA A 66 9.03 27.23 12.78
CA ALA A 66 10.14 26.80 11.92
C ALA A 66 9.89 25.53 11.10
N ILE A 67 8.95 24.68 11.51
CA ILE A 67 8.55 23.48 10.77
C ILE A 67 7.07 23.59 10.45
N ARG A 68 6.76 23.73 9.17
CA ARG A 68 5.41 23.96 8.65
C ARG A 68 5.25 23.42 7.23
N ALA A 69 4.02 23.05 6.87
CA ALA A 69 3.65 22.65 5.52
C ALA A 69 2.32 23.26 5.11
N PHE A 70 2.14 23.45 3.80
CA PHE A 70 0.92 23.94 3.18
C PHE A 70 0.49 22.98 2.07
N ALA A 71 -0.76 22.56 2.12
CA ALA A 71 -1.37 21.68 1.12
C ALA A 71 -2.55 22.38 0.45
N THR A 72 -2.75 22.11 -0.84
CA THR A 72 -3.89 22.62 -1.62
C THR A 72 -4.31 21.66 -2.72
N ASN A 73 -5.47 21.88 -3.32
CA ASN A 73 -5.97 21.12 -4.46
C ASN A 73 -6.52 22.06 -5.56
N ARG A 74 -6.82 21.47 -6.72
CA ARG A 74 -7.35 22.19 -7.89
C ARG A 74 -8.73 22.84 -7.66
N ARG A 75 -9.45 22.43 -6.62
CA ARG A 75 -10.77 22.98 -6.25
C ARG A 75 -10.65 24.19 -5.31
N GLY A 76 -9.44 24.69 -5.08
CA GLY A 76 -9.20 25.89 -4.26
C GLY A 76 -9.40 25.65 -2.76
N GLN A 77 -9.33 24.39 -2.30
CA GLN A 77 -9.20 24.06 -0.89
C GLN A 77 -7.75 23.99 -0.46
N CYS A 78 -7.52 24.24 0.82
CA CYS A 78 -6.18 24.22 1.39
C CYS A 78 -6.21 23.99 2.89
N GLY A 79 -5.08 23.55 3.41
CA GLY A 79 -4.80 23.42 4.82
C GLY A 79 -3.33 23.70 5.08
N TYR A 80 -3.01 24.15 6.29
CA TYR A 80 -1.63 24.32 6.70
C TYR A 80 -1.44 23.80 8.11
N ALA A 81 -0.24 23.30 8.38
CA ALA A 81 0.19 22.82 9.67
C ALA A 81 1.51 23.49 10.01
N ALA A 82 1.69 23.90 11.26
CA ALA A 82 2.88 24.58 11.74
C ALA A 82 3.21 24.16 13.17
N ASN A 83 4.45 24.39 13.60
CA ASN A 83 4.97 24.03 14.94
C ASN A 83 5.07 22.52 15.18
N TYR A 84 5.31 21.75 14.12
CA TYR A 84 5.52 20.31 14.24
C TYR A 84 6.98 19.99 14.56
N ARG A 85 7.23 18.77 15.06
CA ARG A 85 8.60 18.32 15.37
C ARG A 85 9.38 17.90 14.13
N THR A 86 8.69 17.48 13.07
CA THR A 86 9.30 17.04 11.81
C THR A 86 8.53 17.60 10.61
N PRO A 87 9.20 17.86 9.46
CA PRO A 87 8.54 18.28 8.23
C PRO A 87 7.46 17.30 7.79
N GLU A 88 7.70 16.00 7.90
CA GLU A 88 6.80 14.93 7.48
C GLU A 88 5.49 14.98 8.26
N ALA A 89 5.56 15.19 9.58
CA ALA A 89 4.38 15.32 10.41
C ALA A 89 3.58 16.58 10.04
N ALA A 90 4.27 17.69 9.71
CA ALA A 90 3.61 18.89 9.20
C ALA A 90 2.94 18.62 7.85
N GLN A 91 3.59 17.91 6.93
CA GLN A 91 3.04 17.57 5.61
C GLN A 91 1.77 16.73 5.74
N VAL A 92 1.80 15.65 6.53
CA VAL A 92 0.63 14.80 6.79
C VAL A 92 -0.50 15.62 7.43
N ALA A 93 -0.20 16.46 8.41
CA ALA A 93 -1.19 17.32 9.04
C ALA A 93 -1.79 18.35 8.07
N ALA A 94 -0.98 18.96 7.20
CA ALA A 94 -1.44 19.92 6.20
C ALA A 94 -2.39 19.26 5.19
N ILE A 95 -2.06 18.06 4.71
CA ILE A 95 -2.97 17.25 3.87
C ILE A 95 -4.25 16.94 4.63
N GLY A 96 -4.15 16.46 5.87
CA GLY A 96 -5.33 16.15 6.70
C GLY A 96 -6.24 17.36 6.89
N PHE A 97 -5.67 18.55 7.08
CA PHE A 97 -6.43 19.80 7.18
C PHE A 97 -7.06 20.24 5.87
N CYS A 98 -6.36 20.07 4.75
CA CYS A 98 -6.90 20.31 3.41
C CYS A 98 -8.10 19.37 3.13
N GLN A 99 -8.04 18.13 3.59
CA GLN A 99 -9.08 17.11 3.38
C GLN A 99 -10.31 17.23 4.30
N ARG A 100 -10.34 18.18 5.27
CA ARG A 100 -11.45 18.30 6.24
C ARG A 100 -12.83 18.58 5.62
N GLY A 101 -12.89 19.03 4.37
CA GLY A 101 -14.13 19.19 3.59
C GLY A 101 -14.56 17.95 2.80
N ASN A 102 -13.97 16.78 3.05
CA ASN A 102 -14.12 15.56 2.25
C ASN A 102 -13.79 15.77 0.75
N ILE A 103 -12.78 16.59 0.48
CA ILE A 103 -12.37 16.90 -0.90
C ILE A 103 -11.03 16.24 -1.21
N GLU A 104 -10.93 15.78 -2.44
CA GLU A 104 -9.83 15.02 -3.03
C GLU A 104 -8.64 15.88 -3.47
N GLY A 105 -7.55 15.22 -3.84
CA GLY A 105 -6.43 15.81 -4.59
C GLY A 105 -5.62 16.85 -3.82
N CYS A 106 -5.67 16.83 -2.49
CA CYS A 106 -4.81 17.66 -1.65
C CYS A 106 -3.36 17.17 -1.77
N THR A 107 -2.50 18.06 -2.26
CA THR A 107 -1.06 17.83 -2.44
C THR A 107 -0.30 18.86 -1.61
N VAL A 108 0.88 18.51 -1.10
CA VAL A 108 1.74 19.49 -0.43
C VAL A 108 2.46 20.32 -1.47
N VAL A 109 2.27 21.65 -1.42
CA VAL A 109 2.86 22.59 -2.37
C VAL A 109 3.95 23.47 -1.77
N ALA A 110 4.02 23.56 -0.43
CA ALA A 110 5.11 24.24 0.27
C ALA A 110 5.45 23.51 1.58
N THR A 111 6.73 23.39 1.88
CA THR A 111 7.25 22.87 3.16
C THR A 111 8.44 23.71 3.58
N PHE A 112 8.39 24.25 4.79
CA PHE A 112 9.50 24.95 5.42
C PHE A 112 9.94 24.16 6.64
N ALA A 113 11.24 23.89 6.73
CA ALA A 113 11.83 23.08 7.78
C ALA A 113 12.85 23.85 8.64
N GLY A 114 13.05 25.14 8.36
CA GLY A 114 14.06 25.98 9.02
C GLY A 114 15.50 25.57 8.70
N THR A 115 16.46 26.41 9.09
CA THR A 115 17.90 26.15 8.88
C THR A 115 18.40 24.91 9.63
N ALA A 116 17.80 24.58 10.77
CA ALA A 116 18.17 23.40 11.56
C ALA A 116 17.83 22.05 10.87
N ALA A 117 16.82 22.00 10.01
CA ALA A 117 16.48 20.78 9.26
C ALA A 117 17.19 20.68 7.90
N ILE A 118 17.62 21.81 7.33
CA ILE A 118 18.42 21.83 6.09
C ILE A 118 19.73 21.04 6.27
N ASN A 119 20.29 21.00 7.48
CA ASN A 119 21.46 20.18 7.79
C ASN A 119 21.18 18.66 7.90
N ARG A 120 19.92 18.22 7.91
CA ARG A 120 19.53 16.79 7.79
C ARG A 120 18.91 16.44 6.43
N ALA A 121 18.27 17.41 5.78
CA ALA A 121 17.56 17.22 4.51
C ALA A 121 18.42 17.56 3.27
N GLY A 122 19.60 18.17 3.47
CA GLY A 122 20.42 18.77 2.41
C GLY A 122 21.44 17.87 1.72
N SER A 123 21.47 16.55 1.92
CA SER A 123 22.55 15.72 1.34
C SER A 123 22.16 14.46 0.57
N GLU A 124 20.89 14.14 0.32
CA GLU A 124 20.56 13.06 -0.62
C GLU A 124 19.46 13.48 -1.59
N ALA A 125 19.92 14.05 -2.70
CA ALA A 125 19.12 14.29 -3.88
C ALA A 125 18.36 13.03 -4.29
N GLN A 126 17.12 13.21 -4.73
CA GLN A 126 16.45 12.33 -5.69
C GLN A 126 17.46 12.02 -6.81
N GLY A 127 18.11 10.86 -6.77
CA GLY A 127 19.18 10.57 -7.71
C GLY A 127 20.11 9.40 -7.39
N ARG A 128 20.28 8.97 -6.14
CA ARG A 128 21.16 7.82 -5.82
C ARG A 128 20.69 6.94 -4.67
N ILE A 129 19.40 6.61 -4.60
CA ILE A 129 19.02 5.40 -3.86
C ILE A 129 19.69 4.24 -4.59
N ALA A 130 20.70 3.65 -3.97
CA ALA A 130 21.40 2.48 -4.50
C ALA A 130 20.50 1.26 -4.29
N TRP A 131 19.55 1.09 -5.21
CA TRP A 131 18.68 -0.08 -5.20
C TRP A 131 19.52 -1.36 -5.22
N PRO A 132 19.10 -2.43 -4.53
CA PRO A 132 19.82 -3.69 -4.52
C PRO A 132 20.21 -4.14 -5.95
N PRO A 133 21.33 -4.82 -6.17
CA PRO A 133 21.71 -5.28 -7.51
C PRO A 133 20.66 -6.24 -8.09
N ASP A 134 20.66 -6.38 -9.41
CA ASP A 134 19.76 -7.28 -10.14
C ASP A 134 20.25 -8.73 -10.00
N VAL A 135 20.02 -9.29 -8.82
CA VAL A 135 20.27 -10.71 -8.57
C VAL A 135 18.96 -11.42 -8.90
N PRO A 136 18.95 -12.36 -9.87
CA PRO A 136 17.80 -13.22 -10.09
C PRO A 136 17.29 -13.74 -8.76
N SER A 137 15.99 -13.71 -8.54
CA SER A 137 15.45 -14.20 -7.28
C SER A 137 15.84 -15.68 -7.14
N ASP A 138 16.71 -15.97 -6.19
CA ASP A 138 16.95 -17.33 -5.66
C ASP A 138 15.68 -17.90 -4.99
N GLU A 139 14.49 -17.36 -5.26
CA GLU A 139 13.22 -17.80 -4.70
C GLU A 139 12.12 -17.61 -5.75
N PRO A 140 11.80 -18.68 -6.48
CA PRO A 140 10.62 -18.74 -7.33
C PRO A 140 9.33 -18.35 -6.58
N ALA A 141 8.40 -17.73 -7.31
CA ALA A 141 7.16 -17.18 -6.74
C ALA A 141 6.17 -18.26 -6.24
N ASP A 142 6.34 -19.52 -6.66
CA ASP A 142 5.62 -20.69 -6.17
C ASP A 142 6.33 -22.01 -6.49
N GLY A 143 5.76 -23.11 -6.00
CA GLY A 143 6.32 -24.44 -6.21
C GLY A 143 6.37 -24.87 -7.69
N ALA A 144 5.47 -24.39 -8.55
CA ALA A 144 5.52 -24.71 -9.97
C ALA A 144 6.71 -24.02 -10.65
N ALA A 145 6.92 -22.73 -10.35
CA ALA A 145 8.09 -21.98 -10.81
C ALA A 145 9.41 -22.54 -10.23
N ALA A 146 9.37 -23.17 -9.04
CA ALA A 146 10.50 -23.89 -8.46
C ALA A 146 10.70 -25.31 -9.02
N GLY A 147 9.84 -25.76 -9.95
CA GLY A 147 9.91 -27.10 -10.53
C GLY A 147 9.64 -28.22 -9.52
N VAL A 148 8.93 -27.95 -8.42
CA VAL A 148 8.53 -28.95 -7.41
C VAL A 148 7.07 -29.36 -7.56
N SER A 149 6.78 -30.61 -7.19
CA SER A 149 5.47 -31.23 -7.35
C SER A 149 5.06 -32.04 -6.12
N GLY A 150 3.78 -32.41 -6.04
CA GLY A 150 3.23 -33.22 -4.94
C GLY A 150 3.47 -32.58 -3.57
N MET A 151 3.85 -33.39 -2.58
CA MET A 151 4.13 -32.94 -1.21
C MET A 151 5.17 -31.81 -1.14
N CYS A 152 6.17 -31.81 -2.03
CA CYS A 152 7.19 -30.75 -2.02
C CYS A 152 6.63 -29.41 -2.48
N ARG A 153 5.59 -29.40 -3.31
CA ARG A 153 4.89 -28.16 -3.67
C ARG A 153 4.17 -27.57 -2.45
N GLU A 154 3.45 -28.39 -1.69
CA GLU A 154 2.75 -27.95 -0.47
C GLU A 154 3.73 -27.42 0.59
N LEU A 155 4.87 -28.10 0.77
CA LEU A 155 5.95 -27.63 1.65
C LEU A 155 6.58 -26.33 1.14
N TYR A 156 6.73 -26.18 -0.17
CA TYR A 156 7.27 -24.95 -0.78
C TYR A 156 6.33 -23.77 -0.56
N ASP A 157 5.02 -23.97 -0.74
CA ASP A 157 4.01 -22.95 -0.51
C ASP A 157 4.00 -22.53 0.98
N THR A 158 4.21 -23.48 1.90
CA THR A 158 4.38 -23.17 3.33
C THR A 158 5.67 -22.40 3.61
N TYR A 159 6.78 -22.80 2.99
CA TYR A 159 8.08 -22.12 3.07
C TYR A 159 7.97 -20.64 2.67
N LEU A 160 7.24 -20.34 1.59
CA LEU A 160 7.03 -18.98 1.09
C LEU A 160 6.30 -18.06 2.07
N LEU A 161 5.48 -18.63 2.97
CA LEU A 161 4.78 -17.91 4.03
C LEU A 161 5.63 -17.73 5.30
N GLY A 162 6.77 -18.41 5.40
CA GLY A 162 7.66 -18.32 6.55
C GLY A 162 8.38 -16.97 6.65
N ALA A 163 8.88 -16.66 7.84
CA ALA A 163 9.71 -15.47 8.09
C ALA A 163 11.02 -15.48 7.26
N PRO A 164 11.65 -14.32 7.02
CA PRO A 164 12.96 -14.24 6.35
C PRO A 164 14.05 -15.04 7.04
N ASN A 165 15.23 -15.10 6.41
CA ASN A 165 16.28 -16.07 6.73
C ASN A 165 15.68 -17.47 6.64
N ARG A 166 15.26 -17.79 5.41
CA ARG A 166 14.63 -19.05 5.07
C ARG A 166 15.35 -19.70 3.90
N ALA A 167 15.29 -21.02 3.85
CA ALA A 167 15.76 -21.81 2.72
C ALA A 167 14.88 -23.04 2.48
N PHE A 168 14.85 -23.48 1.24
CA PHE A 168 14.19 -24.70 0.79
C PHE A 168 15.21 -25.58 0.07
N ALA A 169 15.27 -26.85 0.47
CA ALA A 169 16.16 -27.85 -0.10
C ALA A 169 15.37 -29.01 -0.71
N ARG A 170 15.95 -29.59 -1.76
CA ARG A 170 15.39 -30.73 -2.50
C ARG A 170 16.49 -31.74 -2.82
N SER A 171 16.14 -33.01 -2.87
CA SER A 171 17.01 -34.09 -3.33
C SER A 171 16.62 -34.58 -4.74
N GLY A 172 17.55 -35.28 -5.41
CA GLY A 172 17.31 -35.88 -6.73
C GLY A 172 16.20 -36.94 -6.75
N ASP A 173 15.96 -37.61 -5.62
CA ASP A 173 14.85 -38.56 -5.43
C ASP A 173 13.52 -37.88 -5.02
N GLY A 174 13.43 -36.55 -5.10
CA GLY A 174 12.19 -35.79 -4.94
C GLY A 174 11.74 -35.60 -3.50
N LYS A 175 12.63 -35.77 -2.52
CA LYS A 175 12.39 -35.36 -1.13
C LYS A 175 12.78 -33.90 -0.94
N CYS A 176 12.25 -33.29 0.10
CA CYS A 176 12.44 -31.88 0.35
C CYS A 176 12.32 -31.56 1.84
N GLY A 177 12.86 -30.41 2.20
CA GLY A 177 12.80 -29.85 3.55
C GLY A 177 12.99 -28.35 3.47
N TYR A 178 12.49 -27.64 4.47
CA TYR A 178 12.63 -26.19 4.54
C TYR A 178 12.92 -25.75 5.96
N ALA A 179 13.41 -24.52 6.08
CA ALA A 179 13.66 -23.87 7.34
C ALA A 179 13.40 -22.37 7.20
N THR A 180 12.81 -21.74 8.21
CA THR A 180 12.39 -20.31 8.17
C THR A 180 12.64 -19.63 9.51
N GLY A 181 12.88 -18.31 9.51
CA GLY A 181 13.01 -17.53 10.74
C GLY A 181 14.32 -17.77 11.51
N HIS A 182 15.37 -18.23 10.83
CA HIS A 182 16.69 -18.36 11.44
C HIS A 182 17.37 -16.99 11.62
N ARG A 183 18.51 -16.95 12.33
CA ARG A 183 19.24 -15.69 12.53
C ARG A 183 19.91 -15.21 11.25
N THR A 184 20.35 -16.14 10.41
CA THR A 184 20.99 -15.87 9.11
C THR A 184 20.47 -16.84 8.06
N VAL A 185 20.56 -16.46 6.79
CA VAL A 185 20.21 -17.37 5.69
C VAL A 185 21.13 -18.59 5.64
N GLY A 186 22.39 -18.48 6.07
CA GLY A 186 23.33 -19.61 6.12
C GLY A 186 22.91 -20.69 7.11
N GLU A 187 22.35 -20.31 8.26
CA GLU A 187 21.72 -21.24 9.20
C GLU A 187 20.49 -21.90 8.60
N ALA A 188 19.63 -21.12 7.94
CA ALA A 188 18.44 -21.65 7.28
C ALA A 188 18.80 -22.67 6.19
N ARG A 189 19.83 -22.39 5.37
CA ARG A 189 20.33 -23.30 4.33
C ARG A 189 20.76 -24.65 4.92
N ARG A 190 21.57 -24.63 6.00
CA ARG A 190 21.99 -25.86 6.69
C ARG A 190 20.81 -26.64 7.26
N ALA A 191 19.89 -25.95 7.94
CA ALA A 191 18.71 -26.58 8.51
C ALA A 191 17.78 -27.18 7.44
N ALA A 192 17.59 -26.50 6.30
CA ALA A 192 16.77 -27.02 5.20
C ALA A 192 17.37 -28.30 4.60
N ILE A 193 18.70 -28.33 4.38
CA ILE A 193 19.42 -29.53 3.92
C ILE A 193 19.26 -30.67 4.94
N GLU A 194 19.42 -30.40 6.23
CA GLU A 194 19.24 -31.40 7.29
C GLU A 194 17.82 -31.98 7.29
N GLN A 195 16.79 -31.13 7.20
CA GLN A 195 15.39 -31.59 7.16
C GLN A 195 15.10 -32.42 5.91
N CYS A 196 15.64 -32.02 4.75
CA CYS A 196 15.54 -32.80 3.52
C CYS A 196 16.23 -34.18 3.66
N GLY A 197 17.43 -34.21 4.26
CA GLY A 197 18.24 -35.41 4.45
C GLY A 197 17.62 -36.46 5.38
N LYS A 198 16.68 -36.08 6.25
CA LYS A 198 15.92 -37.03 7.07
C LYS A 198 15.05 -37.98 6.25
N LEU A 199 14.68 -37.58 5.03
CA LEU A 199 13.77 -38.34 4.15
C LEU A 199 14.47 -38.82 2.86
N ALA A 200 15.51 -38.12 2.42
CA ALA A 200 16.21 -38.35 1.15
C ALA A 200 17.19 -39.52 1.21
N ARG A 201 17.36 -40.22 0.09
CA ARG A 201 18.43 -41.22 -0.11
C ARG A 201 19.64 -40.65 -0.84
N THR A 202 19.46 -39.54 -1.53
CA THR A 202 20.52 -38.81 -2.26
C THR A 202 20.86 -37.50 -1.54
N GLY A 203 21.93 -36.83 -1.97
CA GLY A 203 22.25 -35.49 -1.49
C GLY A 203 21.10 -34.50 -1.71
N CYS A 204 20.95 -33.56 -0.77
CA CYS A 204 20.00 -32.45 -0.86
C CYS A 204 20.75 -31.16 -1.24
N GLU A 205 20.15 -30.38 -2.12
CA GLU A 205 20.64 -29.06 -2.54
C GLU A 205 19.62 -27.97 -2.20
N VAL A 206 20.09 -26.76 -1.93
CA VAL A 206 19.21 -25.60 -1.73
C VAL A 206 18.76 -25.09 -3.09
N ILE A 207 17.45 -25.11 -3.34
CA ILE A 207 16.84 -24.59 -4.57
C ILE A 207 16.17 -23.24 -4.37
N ALA A 208 15.95 -22.83 -3.12
CA ALA A 208 15.50 -21.47 -2.81
C ALA A 208 16.02 -20.95 -1.48
N ALA A 209 16.30 -19.65 -1.38
CA ALA A 209 16.65 -18.98 -0.13
C ALA A 209 16.27 -17.50 -0.14
N ALA A 210 15.95 -16.95 1.04
CA ALA A 210 15.59 -15.54 1.22
C ALA A 210 16.23 -14.90 2.45
N GLU A 211 16.77 -13.70 2.24
CA GLU A 211 17.21 -12.76 3.26
C GLU A 211 16.16 -11.65 3.49
N PRO A 212 16.16 -10.98 4.65
CA PRO A 212 15.37 -9.76 4.85
C PRO A 212 15.83 -8.63 3.91
N ALA A 213 14.96 -7.65 3.65
CA ALA A 213 15.39 -6.47 2.92
C ALA A 213 16.48 -5.71 3.66
N VAL A 214 17.52 -5.35 2.93
CA VAL A 214 18.44 -4.29 3.31
C VAL A 214 17.84 -2.97 2.84
N THR A 215 17.69 -2.02 3.76
CA THR A 215 17.23 -0.68 3.43
C THR A 215 18.37 0.12 2.83
N PRO A 216 18.30 0.55 1.56
CA PRO A 216 19.33 1.38 0.96
C PRO A 216 19.41 2.75 1.63
N ASP A 217 20.59 3.35 1.58
CA ASP A 217 20.81 4.72 2.01
C ASP A 217 19.85 5.67 1.26
N GLY A 218 19.33 6.66 2.00
CA GLY A 218 18.36 7.64 1.51
C GLY A 218 16.93 7.15 1.31
N LEU A 219 16.67 5.83 1.26
CA LEU A 219 15.33 5.32 0.99
C LEU A 219 14.34 5.80 2.06
N LEU A 220 14.66 5.63 3.35
CA LEU A 220 13.72 5.98 4.44
C LEU A 220 13.34 7.45 4.41
N THR A 221 14.30 8.34 4.15
CA THR A 221 14.07 9.78 4.01
C THR A 221 13.15 10.06 2.82
N ALA A 222 13.42 9.40 1.68
CA ALA A 222 12.65 9.58 0.46
C ALA A 222 11.18 9.15 0.60
N ILE A 223 10.87 8.12 1.39
CA ILE A 223 9.52 7.54 1.47
C ILE A 223 8.70 7.95 2.70
N GLN A 224 9.26 8.72 3.65
CA GLN A 224 8.49 9.13 4.85
C GLN A 224 7.11 9.71 4.50
N PRO A 225 6.00 9.37 5.18
CA PRO A 225 5.95 8.76 6.51
C PRO A 225 5.95 7.23 6.46
N LEU A 226 6.26 6.63 5.30
CA LEU A 226 6.37 5.19 5.18
C LEU A 226 7.68 4.68 5.78
N SER A 227 7.67 3.41 6.17
CA SER A 227 8.86 2.61 6.42
C SER A 227 8.92 1.44 5.43
N LEU A 228 10.12 0.90 5.19
CA LEU A 228 10.27 -0.39 4.53
C LEU A 228 9.89 -1.51 5.50
N ASP A 229 9.16 -2.53 5.05
CA ASP A 229 8.97 -3.73 5.85
C ASP A 229 10.23 -4.63 5.74
N PRO A 230 11.00 -4.82 6.82
CA PRO A 230 12.22 -5.63 6.77
C PRO A 230 11.93 -7.12 6.56
N LEU A 231 10.67 -7.55 6.68
CA LEU A 231 10.27 -8.96 6.51
C LEU A 231 10.06 -9.38 5.05
N PHE A 232 10.25 -8.45 4.13
CA PHE A 232 10.07 -8.62 2.69
C PHE A 232 11.36 -8.24 1.99
N ARG A 233 11.54 -8.69 0.75
CA ARG A 233 12.65 -8.22 -0.09
C ARG A 233 12.33 -6.84 -0.64
N LEU A 234 13.38 -6.15 -1.09
CA LEU A 234 13.28 -4.90 -1.81
C LEU A 234 13.88 -5.08 -3.21
N HIS A 235 13.06 -4.87 -4.23
CA HIS A 235 13.42 -4.97 -5.64
C HIS A 235 13.70 -3.60 -6.25
N GLY A 236 13.03 -2.55 -5.78
CA GLY A 236 13.11 -1.21 -6.36
C GLY A 236 12.15 -1.00 -7.55
N PRO A 237 11.85 0.27 -7.89
CA PRO A 237 10.76 0.65 -8.80
C PRO A 237 10.94 0.16 -10.24
N SER A 238 12.17 -0.07 -10.69
CA SER A 238 12.45 -0.56 -12.06
C SER A 238 12.25 -2.07 -12.23
N ARG A 239 12.19 -2.83 -11.12
CA ARG A 239 12.10 -4.30 -11.15
C ARG A 239 10.89 -4.86 -10.42
N ALA A 240 10.41 -4.14 -9.42
CA ALA A 240 9.23 -4.56 -8.68
C ALA A 240 8.00 -4.59 -9.59
N SER A 241 7.13 -5.56 -9.36
CA SER A 241 5.76 -5.58 -9.90
C SER A 241 4.97 -4.32 -9.52
N GLY A 242 5.34 -3.70 -8.40
CA GLY A 242 4.77 -2.49 -7.83
C GLY A 242 5.11 -2.38 -6.35
N ALA A 243 4.41 -1.49 -5.65
CA ALA A 243 4.56 -1.31 -4.21
C ALA A 243 3.25 -1.61 -3.46
N ILE A 244 3.37 -2.13 -2.24
CA ILE A 244 2.28 -2.33 -1.29
C ILE A 244 2.54 -1.41 -0.11
N ILE A 245 1.52 -0.67 0.33
CA ILE A 245 1.54 0.06 1.59
C ILE A 245 0.61 -0.65 2.57
N TRP A 246 1.19 -1.35 3.54
CA TRP A 246 0.45 -2.01 4.61
C TRP A 246 0.14 -1.06 5.78
N SER A 247 -1.09 -1.14 6.27
CA SER A 247 -1.63 -0.31 7.34
C SER A 247 -2.19 -1.19 8.45
N HIS A 248 -1.56 -1.12 9.63
CA HIS A 248 -1.95 -1.95 10.78
C HIS A 248 -3.34 -1.56 11.34
N GLY A 249 -3.96 -2.45 12.14
CA GLY A 249 -5.19 -2.15 12.88
C GLY A 249 -4.96 -1.26 14.10
N ARG A 250 -6.06 -0.92 14.79
CA ARG A 250 -6.03 -0.23 16.09
C ARG A 250 -6.01 -1.24 17.23
N GLY A 251 -5.35 -0.88 18.32
CA GLY A 251 -5.42 -1.61 19.58
C GLY A 251 -5.59 -0.64 20.74
N ALA A 252 -6.09 -1.16 21.86
CA ALA A 252 -6.11 -0.45 23.12
C ALA A 252 -5.26 -1.19 24.15
N THR A 253 -4.58 -0.44 25.02
CA THR A 253 -3.93 -0.97 26.22
C THR A 253 -5.00 -1.30 27.28
N PRO A 254 -4.67 -2.10 28.32
CA PRO A 254 -5.63 -2.46 29.37
C PRO A 254 -6.29 -1.27 30.08
N ASP A 255 -5.61 -0.12 30.14
CA ASP A 255 -6.08 1.14 30.72
C ASP A 255 -6.90 2.00 29.72
N GLY A 256 -7.25 1.46 28.55
CA GLY A 256 -8.08 2.12 27.54
C GLY A 256 -7.35 3.14 26.65
N ARG A 257 -6.04 3.36 26.83
CA ARG A 257 -5.25 4.20 25.92
C ARG A 257 -5.01 3.49 24.60
N ARG A 258 -4.63 4.26 23.57
CA ARG A 258 -4.28 3.68 22.27
C ARG A 258 -2.96 2.93 22.36
N ALA A 259 -2.96 1.67 21.93
CA ALA A 259 -1.76 0.85 21.89
C ALA A 259 -0.83 1.25 20.74
N ASP A 260 0.48 1.14 20.96
CA ASP A 260 1.46 1.23 19.88
C ASP A 260 1.47 -0.04 19.06
N ARG A 261 1.07 0.08 17.80
CA ARG A 261 0.97 -1.02 16.85
C ARG A 261 2.00 -0.92 15.73
N ARG A 262 2.99 -0.03 15.86
CA ARG A 262 4.07 0.11 14.86
C ARG A 262 4.99 -1.10 14.79
N ALA A 263 5.00 -1.95 15.81
CA ALA A 263 5.69 -3.24 15.78
C ALA A 263 4.82 -4.40 15.25
N ALA A 264 3.53 -4.17 14.96
CA ALA A 264 2.65 -5.22 14.47
C ALA A 264 3.11 -5.68 13.08
N PRO A 265 3.22 -6.98 12.81
CA PRO A 265 3.68 -7.45 11.51
C PRO A 265 2.67 -7.13 10.41
N THR A 266 3.16 -7.02 9.18
CA THR A 266 2.33 -7.10 7.98
C THR A 266 1.61 -8.45 7.92
N ALA A 267 0.35 -8.47 7.48
CA ALA A 267 -0.42 -9.71 7.40
C ALA A 267 0.33 -10.78 6.58
N THR A 268 0.36 -12.01 7.09
CA THR A 268 1.11 -13.12 6.48
C THR A 268 0.73 -13.34 5.01
N ILE A 269 -0.55 -13.14 4.67
CA ILE A 269 -1.04 -13.29 3.29
C ILE A 269 -0.36 -12.32 2.31
N MET A 270 0.15 -11.16 2.75
CA MET A 270 0.90 -10.24 1.88
C MET A 270 2.23 -10.82 1.39
N ARG A 271 2.79 -11.85 2.06
CA ARG A 271 3.99 -12.55 1.58
C ARG A 271 3.80 -13.13 0.19
N THR A 272 2.59 -13.53 -0.17
CA THR A 272 2.32 -14.04 -1.53
C THR A 272 2.61 -13.00 -2.61
N LEU A 273 2.30 -11.72 -2.34
CA LEU A 273 2.57 -10.63 -3.26
C LEU A 273 4.04 -10.20 -3.19
N GLY A 274 4.62 -10.16 -1.98
CA GLY A 274 6.06 -9.93 -1.82
C GLY A 274 6.90 -10.92 -2.63
N ASN A 275 6.59 -12.21 -2.55
CA ASN A 275 7.25 -13.26 -3.32
C ASN A 275 6.94 -13.18 -4.82
N ALA A 276 5.84 -12.53 -5.21
CA ALA A 276 5.51 -12.20 -6.60
C ALA A 276 6.15 -10.87 -7.07
N GLY A 277 7.19 -10.39 -6.38
CA GLY A 277 8.01 -9.25 -6.77
C GLY A 277 7.45 -7.89 -6.38
N TRP A 278 6.53 -7.81 -5.40
CA TRP A 278 6.04 -6.53 -4.89
C TRP A 278 6.90 -6.03 -3.73
N ASP A 279 7.26 -4.75 -3.75
CA ASP A 279 7.94 -4.12 -2.62
C ASP A 279 6.93 -3.75 -1.53
N VAL A 280 7.25 -4.05 -0.27
CA VAL A 280 6.32 -3.86 0.85
C VAL A 280 6.80 -2.77 1.78
N TYR A 281 5.97 -1.75 1.90
CA TYR A 281 6.13 -0.61 2.79
C TYR A 281 5.04 -0.63 3.85
N ARG A 282 5.25 0.11 4.94
CA ARG A 282 4.29 0.22 6.04
C ARG A 282 3.98 1.68 6.35
N ALA A 283 2.70 1.96 6.57
CA ALA A 283 2.22 3.24 7.09
C ALA A 283 2.08 3.16 8.61
N GLU A 284 3.17 3.45 9.31
CA GLU A 284 3.25 3.36 10.77
C GLU A 284 2.54 4.53 11.45
N ARG A 285 1.49 4.24 12.21
CA ARG A 285 0.75 5.27 12.94
C ARG A 285 1.14 5.27 14.40
N ALA A 286 1.67 6.39 14.87
CA ALA A 286 1.91 6.59 16.29
C ALA A 286 0.56 6.59 17.04
N PRO A 287 0.50 6.10 18.29
CA PRO A 287 -0.74 6.06 19.07
C PRO A 287 -1.51 7.37 19.16
N LEU A 288 -0.82 8.50 19.25
CA LEU A 288 -1.46 9.82 19.35
C LEU A 288 -2.05 10.30 18.02
N ASP A 289 -1.54 9.78 16.90
CA ASP A 289 -1.88 10.20 15.54
C ASP A 289 -2.76 9.18 14.81
N ASP A 290 -3.06 8.03 15.41
CA ASP A 290 -3.80 6.92 14.77
C ASP A 290 -5.30 7.22 14.60
N THR A 291 -5.60 8.16 13.71
CA THR A 291 -6.94 8.56 13.27
C THR A 291 -7.13 8.22 11.81
N ASN A 292 -8.39 8.17 11.35
CA ASN A 292 -8.69 7.92 9.93
C ASN A 292 -8.13 9.03 9.03
N GLY A 293 -8.27 10.28 9.48
CA GLY A 293 -7.79 11.46 8.74
C GLY A 293 -6.28 11.47 8.57
N TRP A 294 -5.54 11.28 9.67
CA TRP A 294 -4.07 11.19 9.61
C TRP A 294 -3.62 10.00 8.78
N GLY A 295 -4.20 8.81 9.00
CA GLY A 295 -3.84 7.61 8.26
C GLY A 295 -4.03 7.76 6.75
N THR A 296 -5.14 8.35 6.33
CA THR A 296 -5.42 8.60 4.92
C THR A 296 -4.48 9.66 4.32
N ALA A 297 -4.15 10.70 5.09
CA ALA A 297 -3.17 11.70 4.69
C ALA A 297 -1.75 11.12 4.55
N ALA A 298 -1.36 10.23 5.47
CA ALA A 298 -0.08 9.52 5.40
C ALA A 298 0.00 8.59 4.19
N LEU A 299 -1.09 7.87 3.86
CA LEU A 299 -1.17 7.09 2.62
C LEU A 299 -1.06 8.00 1.39
N THR A 300 -1.75 9.14 1.38
CA THR A 300 -1.70 10.11 0.28
C THR A 300 -0.26 10.55 -0.01
N LEU A 301 0.45 11.00 1.03
CA LEU A 301 1.85 11.43 0.91
C LEU A 301 2.80 10.29 0.54
N GLY A 302 2.61 9.11 1.13
CA GLY A 302 3.42 7.93 0.82
C GLY A 302 3.26 7.49 -0.64
N ILE A 303 2.05 7.52 -1.18
CA ILE A 303 1.76 7.20 -2.59
C ILE A 303 2.45 8.21 -3.52
N GLU A 304 2.37 9.50 -3.23
CA GLU A 304 3.07 10.54 -4.01
C GLU A 304 4.58 10.30 -4.03
N LYS A 305 5.18 9.96 -2.89
CA LYS A 305 6.61 9.66 -2.78
C LYS A 305 7.01 8.40 -3.54
N LEU A 306 6.25 7.31 -3.44
CA LEU A 306 6.52 6.10 -4.21
C LEU A 306 6.36 6.34 -5.73
N ARG A 307 5.37 7.12 -6.16
CA ARG A 307 5.23 7.53 -7.57
C ARG A 307 6.44 8.34 -8.04
N ALA A 308 6.93 9.27 -7.21
CA ALA A 308 8.12 10.04 -7.51
C ALA A 308 9.39 9.18 -7.62
N LEU A 309 9.43 8.02 -6.95
CA LEU A 309 10.49 7.03 -7.12
C LEU A 309 10.32 6.15 -8.38
N GLY A 310 9.16 6.17 -9.03
CA GLY A 310 8.89 5.42 -10.27
C GLY A 310 7.94 4.23 -10.11
N TYR A 311 7.36 4.00 -8.94
CA TYR A 311 6.35 2.95 -8.77
C TYR A 311 5.06 3.33 -9.49
N SER A 312 4.71 2.58 -10.53
CA SER A 312 3.51 2.80 -11.34
C SER A 312 2.28 2.05 -10.85
N ARG A 313 2.47 0.94 -10.13
CA ARG A 313 1.40 0.13 -9.52
C ARG A 313 1.53 0.19 -8.01
N ILE A 314 0.52 0.72 -7.34
CA ILE A 314 0.49 0.84 -5.88
C ILE A 314 -0.77 0.18 -5.33
N ILE A 315 -0.57 -0.71 -4.37
CA ILE A 315 -1.61 -1.36 -3.57
C ILE A 315 -1.61 -0.70 -2.20
N VAL A 316 -2.80 -0.33 -1.71
CA VAL A 316 -2.98 0.01 -0.29
C VAL A 316 -3.68 -1.14 0.40
N ALA A 317 -3.12 -1.60 1.51
CA ALA A 317 -3.59 -2.78 2.21
C ALA A 317 -3.66 -2.53 3.71
N GLY A 318 -4.54 -3.24 4.41
CA GLY A 318 -4.52 -3.19 5.87
C GLY A 318 -5.47 -4.15 6.54
N GLN A 319 -5.50 -4.05 7.88
CA GLN A 319 -6.43 -4.77 8.74
C GLN A 319 -7.20 -3.80 9.64
N SER A 320 -8.46 -4.09 9.98
CA SER A 320 -9.28 -3.28 10.90
C SER A 320 -9.37 -1.82 10.43
N ALA A 321 -8.99 -0.88 11.29
CA ALA A 321 -8.85 0.53 10.96
C ALA A 321 -7.92 0.80 9.78
N GLY A 322 -6.83 0.04 9.63
CA GLY A 322 -5.94 0.17 8.49
C GLY A 322 -6.57 -0.26 7.17
N ALA A 323 -7.41 -1.30 7.20
CA ALA A 323 -8.23 -1.71 6.06
C ALA A 323 -9.28 -0.63 5.71
N TRP A 324 -9.93 -0.04 6.72
CA TRP A 324 -10.87 1.07 6.50
C TRP A 324 -10.18 2.30 5.90
N ILE A 325 -9.02 2.69 6.42
CA ILE A 325 -8.18 3.77 5.88
C ILE A 325 -7.76 3.48 4.42
N SER A 326 -7.49 2.22 4.09
CA SER A 326 -7.16 1.82 2.71
C SER A 326 -8.36 1.97 1.77
N LEU A 327 -9.58 1.67 2.23
CA LEU A 327 -10.81 1.97 1.48
C LEU A 327 -11.04 3.48 1.34
N GLN A 328 -10.75 4.28 2.38
CA GLN A 328 -10.80 5.75 2.29
C GLN A 328 -9.81 6.33 1.28
N ALA A 329 -8.62 5.74 1.16
CA ALA A 329 -7.65 6.11 0.14
C ALA A 329 -8.20 5.86 -1.28
N MET A 330 -8.97 4.79 -1.49
CA MET A 330 -9.63 4.50 -2.78
C MET A 330 -10.64 5.56 -3.24
N ASP A 331 -11.39 6.13 -2.30
CA ASP A 331 -12.34 7.23 -2.52
C ASP A 331 -11.61 8.56 -2.83
N ARG A 332 -10.32 8.69 -2.51
CA ARG A 332 -9.61 9.97 -2.53
C ARG A 332 -8.45 10.06 -3.50
N ILE A 333 -7.88 8.93 -3.88
CA ILE A 333 -6.64 8.84 -4.63
C ILE A 333 -6.91 8.13 -5.95
N GLU A 334 -6.67 8.86 -7.04
CA GLU A 334 -6.74 8.31 -8.39
C GLU A 334 -5.53 7.42 -8.69
N GLY A 335 -5.74 6.38 -9.51
CA GLY A 335 -4.68 5.54 -10.06
C GLY A 335 -4.11 4.51 -9.09
N LEU A 336 -4.88 4.08 -8.08
CA LEU A 336 -4.51 2.92 -7.28
C LEU A 336 -4.66 1.63 -8.09
N TYR A 337 -3.67 0.74 -7.99
CA TYR A 337 -3.73 -0.56 -8.66
C TYR A 337 -4.74 -1.48 -7.97
N ALA A 338 -4.66 -1.56 -6.63
CA ALA A 338 -5.58 -2.34 -5.83
C ALA A 338 -5.74 -1.83 -4.39
N VAL A 339 -6.77 -2.32 -3.72
CA VAL A 339 -7.00 -2.18 -2.28
C VAL A 339 -7.19 -3.57 -1.68
N VAL A 340 -6.52 -3.86 -0.57
CA VAL A 340 -6.75 -5.09 0.22
C VAL A 340 -7.24 -4.74 1.62
N ALA A 341 -8.52 -4.99 1.88
CA ALA A 341 -9.19 -4.67 3.12
C ALA A 341 -9.53 -5.95 3.91
N LEU A 342 -8.72 -6.24 4.93
CA LEU A 342 -8.96 -7.37 5.83
C LEU A 342 -9.75 -6.89 7.06
N SER A 343 -10.97 -7.39 7.26
CA SER A 343 -11.84 -6.99 8.38
C SER A 343 -11.97 -5.46 8.56
N PRO A 344 -12.36 -4.69 7.52
CA PRO A 344 -12.36 -3.23 7.59
C PRO A 344 -13.27 -2.69 8.71
N ALA A 345 -12.75 -1.89 9.63
CA ALA A 345 -13.51 -1.40 10.78
C ALA A 345 -13.08 -0.02 11.27
N THR A 346 -14.05 0.86 11.56
CA THR A 346 -13.76 2.13 12.26
C THR A 346 -14.87 2.62 13.20
N HIS A 347 -16.03 1.95 13.24
CA HIS A 347 -17.25 2.51 13.84
C HIS A 347 -17.59 1.94 15.22
N GLY A 348 -16.61 1.35 15.90
CA GLY A 348 -16.81 0.74 17.23
C GLY A 348 -17.00 -0.76 17.15
N ASN A 349 -17.36 -1.34 18.30
CA ASN A 349 -17.51 -2.77 18.53
C ASN A 349 -18.96 -3.08 18.95
N ARG A 350 -19.56 -4.11 18.35
CA ARG A 350 -20.99 -4.43 18.49
C ARG A 350 -21.30 -5.09 19.82
N THR A 351 -20.36 -5.87 20.34
CA THR A 351 -20.46 -6.62 21.60
C THR A 351 -20.50 -5.68 22.80
N VAL A 352 -19.73 -4.58 22.74
CA VAL A 352 -19.78 -3.50 23.75
C VAL A 352 -20.68 -2.32 23.34
N ARG A 353 -21.53 -2.50 22.31
CA ARG A 353 -22.56 -1.55 21.84
C ARG A 353 -22.06 -0.13 21.54
N THR A 354 -20.80 0.01 21.13
CA THR A 354 -20.26 1.29 20.64
C THR A 354 -20.46 1.48 19.14
N THR A 355 -21.06 0.49 18.47
CA THR A 355 -21.19 0.46 17.02
C THR A 355 -22.29 1.38 16.50
N GLN A 356 -21.94 2.26 15.56
CA GLN A 356 -22.91 3.04 14.79
C GLN A 356 -23.31 2.31 13.49
N ARG A 357 -24.10 1.23 13.61
CA ARG A 357 -24.40 0.32 12.48
C ARG A 357 -24.85 1.04 11.20
N ALA A 358 -25.86 1.91 11.30
CA ALA A 358 -26.39 2.62 10.13
C ALA A 358 -25.34 3.50 9.44
N THR A 359 -24.52 4.21 10.22
CA THR A 359 -23.41 5.02 9.69
C THR A 359 -22.33 4.14 9.07
N ALA A 360 -21.97 3.04 9.73
CA ALA A 360 -20.93 2.13 9.26
C ALA A 360 -21.26 1.49 7.91
N LEU A 361 -22.53 1.08 7.72
CA LEU A 361 -22.98 0.47 6.48
C LEU A 361 -23.09 1.51 5.36
N ARG A 362 -23.64 2.69 5.65
CA ARG A 362 -23.72 3.80 4.70
C ARG A 362 -22.33 4.22 4.21
N GLU A 363 -21.39 4.45 5.11
CA GLU A 363 -20.03 4.86 4.73
C GLU A 363 -19.29 3.76 3.97
N PHE A 364 -19.48 2.49 4.33
CA PHE A 364 -18.88 1.38 3.58
C PHE A 364 -19.38 1.34 2.14
N ASP A 365 -20.70 1.45 1.94
CA ASP A 365 -21.31 1.52 0.62
C ASP A 365 -20.82 2.73 -0.20
N GLU A 366 -20.73 3.89 0.44
CA GLU A 366 -20.21 5.12 -0.15
C GLU A 366 -18.76 4.98 -0.61
N LEU A 367 -17.88 4.36 0.19
CA LEU A 367 -16.47 4.16 -0.17
C LEU A 367 -16.29 3.29 -1.41
N LEU A 368 -17.09 2.23 -1.55
CA LEU A 368 -17.08 1.38 -2.75
C LEU A 368 -17.66 2.10 -3.97
N SER A 369 -18.70 2.91 -3.75
CA SER A 369 -19.38 3.65 -4.81
C SER A 369 -18.55 4.80 -5.38
N ARG A 370 -17.81 5.53 -4.53
CA ARG A 370 -17.05 6.72 -4.89
C ARG A 370 -15.59 6.44 -5.27
N ARG A 371 -15.24 5.18 -5.56
CA ARG A 371 -13.88 4.83 -6.00
C ARG A 371 -13.41 5.73 -7.15
N ARG A 372 -12.17 6.21 -7.08
CA ARG A 372 -11.65 7.16 -8.08
C ARG A 372 -11.29 6.52 -9.41
N SER A 373 -10.90 5.25 -9.39
CA SER A 373 -10.48 4.54 -10.58
C SER A 373 -11.32 3.29 -10.77
N PRO A 374 -12.16 3.22 -11.82
CA PRO A 374 -13.05 2.08 -12.05
C PRO A 374 -12.33 0.73 -12.10
N GLY A 375 -11.09 0.70 -12.60
CA GLY A 375 -10.26 -0.50 -12.73
C GLY A 375 -9.44 -0.87 -11.50
N THR A 376 -9.55 -0.13 -10.38
CA THR A 376 -8.88 -0.52 -9.13
C THR A 376 -9.46 -1.86 -8.63
N ARG A 377 -8.60 -2.85 -8.46
CA ARG A 377 -8.96 -4.15 -7.89
C ARG A 377 -9.26 -3.99 -6.40
N VAL A 378 -10.32 -4.62 -5.91
CA VAL A 378 -10.71 -4.56 -4.51
C VAL A 378 -10.72 -5.97 -3.94
N VAL A 379 -10.06 -6.17 -2.81
CA VAL A 379 -10.14 -7.40 -2.02
C VAL A 379 -10.77 -7.05 -0.69
N ILE A 380 -11.82 -7.78 -0.32
CA ILE A 380 -12.49 -7.64 0.97
C ILE A 380 -12.55 -9.00 1.62
N ALA A 381 -12.05 -9.10 2.85
CA ALA A 381 -12.18 -10.30 3.67
C ALA A 381 -13.02 -10.01 4.91
N LEU A 382 -14.10 -10.77 5.07
CA LEU A 382 -15.05 -10.71 6.19
C LEU A 382 -15.08 -12.07 6.88
N PHE A 383 -15.30 -12.09 8.19
CA PHE A 383 -15.13 -13.30 9.00
C PHE A 383 -16.26 -13.47 10.01
N ASP A 384 -16.60 -14.72 10.29
CA ASP A 384 -17.59 -15.06 11.31
C ASP A 384 -17.12 -14.58 12.69
N ASN A 385 -18.06 -14.11 13.52
CA ASN A 385 -17.80 -13.60 14.86
C ASN A 385 -16.82 -12.40 14.89
N ASP A 386 -16.75 -11.59 13.83
CA ASP A 386 -16.08 -10.29 13.90
C ASP A 386 -16.92 -9.29 14.70
N ASP A 387 -16.45 -8.93 15.88
CA ASP A 387 -17.14 -7.99 16.79
C ASP A 387 -17.07 -6.52 16.34
N TYR A 388 -16.28 -6.21 15.31
CA TYR A 388 -16.20 -4.89 14.73
C TYR A 388 -16.92 -4.79 13.38
N ASP A 389 -17.45 -5.90 12.87
CA ASP A 389 -18.36 -5.90 11.74
C ASP A 389 -19.80 -5.61 12.22
N PRO A 390 -20.39 -4.44 11.88
CA PRO A 390 -21.71 -4.06 12.36
C PRO A 390 -22.85 -4.95 11.85
N ASP A 391 -22.66 -5.58 10.68
CA ASP A 391 -23.64 -6.39 9.98
C ASP A 391 -22.95 -7.15 8.84
N PRO A 392 -22.38 -8.34 9.12
CA PRO A 392 -21.55 -9.04 8.15
C PRO A 392 -22.32 -9.45 6.88
N ALA A 393 -23.59 -9.86 7.02
CA ALA A 393 -24.44 -10.22 5.90
C ALA A 393 -24.72 -9.03 4.98
N GLU A 394 -25.01 -7.87 5.56
CA GLU A 394 -25.27 -6.67 4.77
C GLU A 394 -24.01 -6.14 4.08
N ARG A 395 -22.84 -6.26 4.71
CA ARG A 395 -21.57 -5.91 4.04
C ARG A 395 -21.27 -6.79 2.83
N VAL A 396 -21.56 -8.09 2.92
CA VAL A 396 -21.47 -9.00 1.77
C VAL A 396 -22.43 -8.55 0.67
N ARG A 397 -23.69 -8.25 1.02
CA ARG A 397 -24.70 -7.79 0.06
C ARG A 397 -24.27 -6.51 -0.65
N ILE A 398 -23.78 -5.52 0.11
CA ILE A 398 -23.24 -4.26 -0.44
C ILE A 398 -22.06 -4.55 -1.38
N ALA A 399 -21.07 -5.32 -0.94
CA ALA A 399 -19.88 -5.60 -1.74
C ALA A 399 -20.23 -6.29 -3.08
N ARG A 400 -21.10 -7.32 -3.05
CA ARG A 400 -21.58 -8.01 -4.25
C ARG A 400 -22.35 -7.07 -5.19
N SER A 401 -23.28 -6.28 -4.64
CA SER A 401 -24.05 -5.31 -5.42
C SER A 401 -23.15 -4.30 -6.15
N ARG A 402 -22.09 -3.81 -5.49
CA ARG A 402 -21.14 -2.88 -6.10
C ARG A 402 -20.19 -3.54 -7.11
N ALA A 403 -19.91 -4.84 -6.96
CA ALA A 403 -19.20 -5.62 -7.96
C ALA A 403 -20.02 -5.82 -9.24
N GLU A 404 -21.33 -5.99 -9.14
CA GLU A 404 -22.24 -6.12 -10.29
C GLU A 404 -22.52 -4.77 -10.96
N SER A 405 -22.81 -3.74 -10.17
CA SER A 405 -23.09 -2.39 -10.66
C SER A 405 -22.53 -1.35 -9.69
N PRO A 406 -21.47 -0.60 -10.05
CA PRO A 406 -21.01 -0.30 -11.41
C PRO A 406 -19.76 -1.11 -11.84
N GLY A 407 -19.67 -2.41 -11.55
CA GLY A 407 -18.62 -3.28 -12.10
C GLY A 407 -17.27 -3.26 -11.37
N ILE A 408 -17.24 -3.29 -10.03
CA ILE A 408 -15.96 -3.39 -9.30
C ILE A 408 -15.29 -4.74 -9.57
N PRO A 409 -13.98 -4.77 -9.92
CA PRO A 409 -13.19 -5.99 -9.85
C PRO A 409 -12.99 -6.39 -8.40
N LEU A 410 -13.82 -7.30 -7.89
CA LEU A 410 -13.88 -7.64 -6.47
C LEU A 410 -13.42 -9.08 -6.26
N LEU A 411 -12.45 -9.30 -5.38
CA LEU A 411 -12.24 -10.58 -4.71
C LEU A 411 -12.87 -10.52 -3.32
N LEU A 412 -13.93 -11.30 -3.12
CA LEU A 412 -14.62 -11.37 -1.83
C LEU A 412 -14.28 -12.68 -1.13
N ILE A 413 -13.63 -12.57 0.04
CA ILE A 413 -13.42 -13.68 0.96
C ILE A 413 -14.51 -13.60 2.02
N ASP A 414 -15.54 -14.39 1.79
CA ASP A 414 -16.84 -14.33 2.48
C ASP A 414 -16.91 -15.41 3.55
N HIS A 415 -16.75 -15.03 4.82
CA HIS A 415 -16.93 -15.88 6.01
C HIS A 415 -16.38 -17.31 5.83
N PRO A 416 -15.08 -17.45 5.51
CA PRO A 416 -14.53 -18.75 5.19
C PRO A 416 -14.53 -19.65 6.42
N THR A 417 -15.12 -20.85 6.28
CA THR A 417 -15.21 -21.84 7.36
C THR A 417 -13.86 -22.07 8.03
N GLY A 418 -13.85 -22.06 9.37
CA GLY A 418 -12.64 -22.29 10.18
C GLY A 418 -11.77 -21.05 10.41
N LEU A 419 -12.11 -19.90 9.83
CA LEU A 419 -11.47 -18.62 10.12
C LEU A 419 -12.51 -17.68 10.74
N SER A 420 -12.29 -17.29 12.00
CA SER A 420 -13.26 -16.52 12.78
C SER A 420 -12.57 -15.42 13.58
N GLY A 421 -13.30 -14.32 13.79
CA GLY A 421 -12.88 -13.21 14.61
C GLY A 421 -12.20 -12.10 13.81
N HIS A 422 -12.01 -10.96 14.48
CA HIS A 422 -11.55 -9.73 13.85
C HIS A 422 -10.11 -9.78 13.30
N THR A 423 -9.28 -10.69 13.83
CA THR A 423 -7.86 -10.82 13.47
C THR A 423 -7.59 -11.89 12.42
N ALA A 424 -8.58 -12.72 12.08
CA ALA A 424 -8.42 -13.89 11.23
C ALA A 424 -7.70 -13.59 9.90
N GLY A 425 -7.97 -12.43 9.30
CA GLY A 425 -7.31 -12.01 8.06
C GLY A 425 -5.78 -11.86 8.13
N THR A 426 -5.21 -11.68 9.32
CA THR A 426 -3.75 -11.53 9.49
C THR A 426 -3.03 -12.83 9.79
N GLU A 427 -3.77 -13.90 10.08
CA GLU A 427 -3.24 -15.14 10.62
C GLU A 427 -2.72 -16.08 9.51
N LEU A 428 -1.89 -17.05 9.90
CA LEU A 428 -1.30 -18.01 8.97
C LEU A 428 -2.35 -18.85 8.23
N PRO A 429 -3.43 -19.36 8.86
CA PRO A 429 -4.46 -20.14 8.15
C PRO A 429 -5.13 -19.38 7.01
N MET A 430 -5.32 -18.06 7.15
CA MET A 430 -5.80 -17.21 6.06
C MET A 430 -4.83 -17.21 4.88
N ALA A 431 -3.53 -17.05 5.16
CA ALA A 431 -2.51 -17.06 4.12
C ALA A 431 -2.41 -18.42 3.43
N GLN A 432 -2.42 -19.52 4.18
CA GLN A 432 -2.36 -20.88 3.63
C GLN A 432 -3.51 -21.16 2.66
N ARG A 433 -4.72 -20.67 2.97
CA ARG A 433 -5.90 -20.94 2.16
C ARG A 433 -6.05 -19.98 0.97
N PHE A 434 -5.69 -18.71 1.13
CA PHE A 434 -6.06 -17.67 0.16
C PHE A 434 -4.88 -16.98 -0.54
N ALA A 435 -3.63 -17.31 -0.22
CA ALA A 435 -2.45 -16.70 -0.84
C ALA A 435 -2.43 -16.84 -2.38
N ALA A 436 -2.57 -18.06 -2.90
CA ALA A 436 -2.56 -18.31 -4.33
C ALA A 436 -3.68 -17.55 -5.05
N CYS A 437 -4.90 -17.59 -4.51
CA CYS A 437 -6.04 -16.86 -5.05
C CYS A 437 -5.82 -15.34 -5.07
N LEU A 438 -5.30 -14.76 -3.98
CA LEU A 438 -4.97 -13.33 -3.91
C LEU A 438 -3.92 -12.97 -4.96
N ARG A 439 -2.83 -13.73 -5.06
CA ARG A 439 -1.78 -13.51 -6.04
C ARG A 439 -2.33 -13.56 -7.45
N ASP A 440 -3.07 -14.59 -7.80
CA ASP A 440 -3.61 -14.78 -9.15
C ASP A 440 -4.59 -13.65 -9.51
N PHE A 441 -5.41 -13.21 -8.56
CA PHE A 441 -6.28 -12.05 -8.75
C PHE A 441 -5.50 -10.75 -9.01
N MET A 442 -4.37 -10.56 -8.31
CA MET A 442 -3.52 -9.38 -8.46
C MET A 442 -2.65 -9.41 -9.71
N THR A 443 -2.21 -10.57 -10.18
CA THR A 443 -1.28 -10.70 -11.31
C THR A 443 -1.98 -10.89 -12.67
N ARG A 444 -3.29 -11.16 -12.68
CA ARG A 444 -4.08 -11.21 -13.92
C ARG A 444 -3.88 -9.94 -14.76
N PRO A 445 -3.63 -10.06 -16.07
CA PRO A 445 -3.39 -8.90 -16.95
C PRO A 445 -4.53 -7.88 -16.93
N SER A 446 -5.78 -8.35 -16.90
CA SER A 446 -6.99 -7.53 -16.79
C SER A 446 -7.70 -7.78 -15.47
N ALA A 447 -8.31 -6.72 -14.92
CA ALA A 447 -9.14 -6.84 -13.72
C ALA A 447 -10.46 -7.54 -14.11
N PRO A 448 -10.80 -8.71 -13.56
CA PRO A 448 -12.05 -9.38 -13.89
C PRO A 448 -13.22 -8.53 -13.36
N ALA A 449 -14.22 -8.25 -14.20
CA ALA A 449 -15.42 -7.58 -13.72
C ALA A 449 -16.23 -8.50 -12.81
N GLY A 450 -16.87 -7.94 -11.78
CA GLY A 450 -17.71 -8.69 -10.85
C GLY A 450 -16.94 -9.36 -9.72
N VAL A 451 -17.59 -10.34 -9.10
CA VAL A 451 -17.07 -11.06 -7.93
C VAL A 451 -16.25 -12.27 -8.37
N ALA A 452 -14.96 -12.24 -8.08
CA ALA A 452 -14.11 -13.41 -8.03
C ALA A 452 -14.27 -14.09 -6.66
N THR A 453 -14.34 -15.43 -6.67
CA THR A 453 -14.29 -16.27 -5.47
C THR A 453 -13.05 -17.14 -5.52
N CYS A 454 -12.50 -17.46 -4.35
CA CYS A 454 -11.45 -18.47 -4.25
C CYS A 454 -12.12 -19.84 -4.19
N SER A 455 -11.82 -20.71 -5.15
CA SER A 455 -12.22 -22.12 -5.18
C SER A 455 -11.32 -22.97 -4.29
#